data_AF-A0A2K8L2N3-F1
#
_entry.id   AF-A0A2K8L2N3-F1
#
_cell.length_a   1.000
_cell.length_b   1.000
_cell.length_c   1.000
_cell.angle_alpha   90.00
_cell.angle_beta   90.00
_cell.angle_gamma   90.00
#
_symmetry.space_group_name_H-M   'P 1'
#
loop_
_entity.id
_entity.type
_entity.pdbx_description
1 polymer ?
#
loop_
_entity_poly.entity_id
_entity_poly.type
_entity_poly.pdbx_seq_one_letter_code
_entity_poly.pdbx_strand_id
1 'polypeptide(L)'
;MSLQAVMILILLVCMNATFGFYVYIRCCPREEVMIAMREDEYARFEDAVPPMKMLNPLGRRIALLTYASASASLLLISELYRNL
;
A
#
# COMPACT_ATOMS: atom_id res chain seq x y z
N MET A 1 -10.97 -26.35 -0.09
CA MET A 1 -10.13 -25.58 -1.05
C MET A 1 -8.86 -26.36 -1.35
N SER A 2 -8.36 -26.35 -2.59
CA SER A 2 -7.04 -26.92 -2.89
C SER A 2 -5.93 -26.02 -2.33
N LEU A 3 -4.81 -26.61 -1.93
CA LEU A 3 -3.62 -25.90 -1.46
C LEU A 3 -3.17 -24.80 -2.44
N GLN A 4 -3.32 -25.07 -3.74
CA GLN A 4 -2.99 -24.15 -4.83
C GLN A 4 -3.78 -22.85 -4.76
N ALA A 5 -5.10 -22.90 -4.48
CA ALA A 5 -5.93 -21.71 -4.41
C ALA A 5 -5.53 -20.81 -3.22
N VAL A 6 -5.16 -21.40 -2.08
CA VAL A 6 -4.65 -20.66 -0.92
C VAL A 6 -3.32 -19.98 -1.23
N MET A 7 -2.39 -20.70 -1.90
CA MET A 7 -1.11 -20.15 -2.32
C MET A 7 -1.26 -18.97 -3.29
N ILE A 8 -2.17 -19.07 -4.27
CA ILE A 8 -2.45 -18.00 -5.23
C ILE A 8 -2.96 -16.75 -4.50
N LEU A 9 -3.87 -16.92 -3.54
CA LEU A 9 -4.43 -15.81 -2.77
C LEU A 9 -3.38 -15.12 -1.90
N ILE A 10 -2.48 -15.88 -1.25
CA ILE A 10 -1.35 -15.34 -0.49
C ILE A 10 -0.42 -14.53 -1.42
N LEU A 11 -0.06 -15.09 -2.57
CA LEU A 11 0.76 -14.38 -3.57
C LEU A 11 0.12 -13.07 -4.01
N LEU A 12 -1.19 -13.07 -4.25
CA LEU A 12 -1.94 -11.87 -4.65
C LEU A 12 -1.89 -10.78 -3.58
N VAL A 13 -2.03 -11.14 -2.31
CA VAL A 13 -1.91 -10.20 -1.18
C VAL A 13 -0.49 -9.63 -1.11
N CYS A 14 0.54 -10.48 -1.22
CA CYS A 14 1.93 -10.05 -1.20
C CYS A 14 2.28 -9.10 -2.35
N MET A 15 1.79 -9.38 -3.56
CA MET A 15 1.99 -8.52 -4.73
C MET A 15 1.33 -7.15 -4.56
N ASN A 16 0.07 -7.13 -4.08
CA ASN A 16 -0.64 -5.87 -3.81
C ASN A 16 0.07 -5.03 -2.73
N ALA A 17 0.53 -5.66 -1.63
CA ALA A 17 1.25 -4.96 -0.58
C ALA A 17 2.58 -4.35 -1.07
N THR A 18 3.35 -5.14 -1.83
CA THR A 18 4.65 -4.69 -2.39
C THR A 18 4.46 -3.55 -3.39
N PHE A 19 3.46 -3.67 -4.28
CA PHE A 19 3.14 -2.64 -5.25
C PHE A 19 2.64 -1.35 -4.58
N GLY A 20 1.78 -1.48 -3.56
CA GLY A 20 1.29 -0.35 -2.77
C GLY A 20 2.44 0.39 -2.09
N PHE A 21 3.38 -0.33 -1.49
CA PHE A 21 4.58 0.25 -0.87
C PHE A 21 5.50 0.94 -1.90
N TYR A 22 5.69 0.35 -3.07
CA TYR A 22 6.46 0.95 -4.16
C TYR A 22 5.87 2.30 -4.60
N VAL A 23 4.57 2.32 -4.87
CA VAL A 23 3.84 3.55 -5.25
C VAL A 23 3.95 4.59 -4.14
N TYR A 24 3.85 4.15 -2.89
CA TYR A 24 3.94 5.02 -1.73
C TYR A 24 5.28 5.76 -1.67
N ILE A 25 6.39 5.03 -1.82
CA ILE A 25 7.73 5.62 -1.81
C ILE A 25 7.93 6.54 -3.01
N ARG A 26 7.55 6.09 -4.20
CA ARG A 26 7.81 6.82 -5.46
C ARG A 26 6.96 8.07 -5.64
N CYS A 27 5.72 8.05 -5.17
CA CYS A 27 4.81 9.18 -5.30
C CYS A 27 4.73 10.03 -4.04
N CYS A 28 5.51 9.69 -3.00
CA CYS A 28 5.79 10.64 -1.95
C CYS A 28 6.65 11.77 -2.52
N PRO A 29 6.38 13.03 -2.17
CA PRO A 29 7.16 14.18 -2.62
C PRO A 29 8.47 14.21 -1.82
N ARG A 30 9.31 13.18 -1.98
CA ARG A 30 10.50 13.01 -1.15
C ARG A 30 11.61 14.00 -1.49
N GLU A 31 11.76 14.44 -2.73
CA GLU A 31 12.84 15.38 -3.05
C GLU A 31 12.48 16.83 -2.70
N GLU A 32 11.35 17.36 -3.16
CA GLU A 32 11.04 18.78 -2.95
C GLU A 32 10.55 19.11 -1.52
N VAL A 33 9.86 18.18 -0.85
CA VAL A 33 9.31 18.43 0.51
C VAL A 33 10.33 18.10 1.60
N MET A 34 11.26 17.15 1.41
CA MET A 34 12.33 16.96 2.40
C MET A 34 13.38 18.08 2.38
N ILE A 35 13.62 18.71 1.23
CA ILE A 35 14.50 19.87 1.11
C ILE A 35 13.87 21.13 1.74
N ALA A 36 12.53 21.23 1.72
CA ALA A 36 11.79 22.38 2.26
C ALA A 36 11.24 22.19 3.68
N MET A 37 11.27 20.97 4.22
CA MET A 37 10.83 20.68 5.60
C MET A 37 11.86 21.20 6.60
N ARG A 38 11.38 21.77 7.70
CA ARG A 38 12.25 22.11 8.83
C ARG A 38 12.82 20.83 9.44
N GLU A 39 14.04 20.89 9.95
CA GLU A 39 14.78 19.73 10.49
C GLU A 39 14.02 19.00 11.62
N ASP A 40 13.21 19.71 12.40
CA ASP A 40 12.37 19.17 13.47
C ASP A 40 11.18 18.35 12.96
N GLU A 41 10.63 18.71 11.80
CA GLU A 41 9.62 17.88 11.13
C GLU A 41 10.27 16.69 10.43
N TYR A 42 11.46 16.86 9.84
CA TYR A 42 12.21 15.78 9.20
C TYR A 42 12.55 14.65 10.18
N ALA A 43 13.07 14.99 11.36
CA ALA A 43 13.40 14.01 12.41
C ALA A 43 12.18 13.19 12.87
N ARG A 44 10.95 13.71 12.75
CA ARG A 44 9.73 12.94 13.07
C ARG A 44 9.32 11.96 11.97
N PHE A 45 9.77 12.19 10.74
CA PHE A 45 9.47 11.35 9.58
C PHE A 45 10.65 10.49 9.11
N GLU A 46 11.83 10.65 9.72
CA GLU A 46 13.02 9.85 9.43
C GLU A 46 12.75 8.35 9.65
N ASP A 47 12.04 8.01 10.74
CA ASP A 47 11.68 6.64 11.12
C ASP A 47 10.21 6.27 10.83
N ALA A 48 9.41 7.21 10.31
CA ALA A 48 7.97 7.03 10.13
C ALA A 48 7.56 7.03 8.65
N VAL A 49 6.56 6.21 8.32
CA VAL A 49 5.97 6.18 6.99
C VAL A 49 5.28 7.53 6.72
N PRO A 50 5.73 8.34 5.74
CA PRO A 50 5.26 9.71 5.54
C PRO A 50 3.79 9.72 5.15
N PRO A 51 2.89 10.48 5.78
CA PRO A 51 1.44 10.25 5.72
C PRO A 51 0.85 10.34 4.30
N MET A 52 -0.19 9.57 3.99
CA MET A 52 -0.85 9.52 2.67
C MET A 52 -1.20 10.90 2.07
N LYS A 53 -1.51 11.89 2.93
CA LYS A 53 -1.77 13.27 2.52
C LYS A 53 -0.58 13.94 1.81
N MET A 54 0.62 13.40 1.97
CA MET A 54 1.82 13.91 1.31
C MET A 54 1.96 13.36 -0.10
N LEU A 55 1.39 12.19 -0.43
CA LEU A 55 1.43 11.65 -1.79
C LEU A 55 0.87 12.67 -2.80
N ASN A 56 1.49 12.74 -3.98
CA ASN A 56 0.93 13.51 -5.10
C ASN A 56 -0.43 12.92 -5.55
N PRO A 57 -1.26 13.67 -6.30
CA PRO A 57 -2.62 13.22 -6.66
C PRO A 57 -2.66 11.86 -7.39
N LEU A 58 -1.65 11.57 -8.21
CA LEU A 58 -1.51 10.29 -8.91
C LEU A 58 -1.20 9.15 -7.92
N GLY A 59 -0.24 9.37 -7.02
CA GLY A 59 0.12 8.43 -5.96
C GLY A 59 -1.02 8.10 -5.03
N ARG A 60 -1.83 9.10 -4.65
CA ARG A 60 -3.04 8.88 -3.85
C ARG A 60 -4.04 7.99 -4.58
N ARG A 61 -4.31 8.27 -5.86
CA ARG A 61 -5.24 7.47 -6.67
C ARG A 61 -4.76 6.02 -6.78
N ILE A 62 -3.49 5.81 -7.09
CA ILE A 62 -2.94 4.46 -7.24
C ILE A 62 -2.95 3.73 -5.89
N ALA A 63 -2.55 4.37 -4.79
CA ALA A 63 -2.60 3.78 -3.46
C ALA A 63 -4.03 3.34 -3.09
N LEU A 64 -5.04 4.18 -3.31
CA LEU A 64 -6.45 3.83 -3.08
C LEU A 64 -6.90 2.62 -3.90
N LEU A 65 -6.52 2.55 -5.18
CA LEU A 65 -6.82 1.40 -6.04
C LEU A 65 -6.16 0.11 -5.53
N THR A 66 -4.92 0.20 -5.06
CA THR A 66 -4.22 -0.95 -4.48
C THR A 66 -4.87 -1.42 -3.19
N TYR A 67 -5.30 -0.50 -2.31
CA TYR A 67 -6.07 -0.86 -1.12
C TYR A 67 -7.40 -1.52 -1.48
N ALA A 68 -8.15 -0.97 -2.44
CA ALA A 68 -9.41 -1.55 -2.90
C ALA A 68 -9.20 -2.96 -3.47
N SER A 69 -8.16 -3.17 -4.28
CA SER A 69 -7.75 -4.48 -4.82
C SER A 69 -7.42 -5.47 -3.71
N ALA A 70 -6.64 -5.06 -2.71
CA ALA A 70 -6.30 -5.90 -1.56
C ALA A 70 -7.54 -6.27 -0.74
N SER A 71 -8.43 -5.30 -0.47
CA SER A 71 -9.68 -5.53 0.25
C SER A 71 -10.63 -6.48 -0.51
N ALA A 72 -10.77 -6.31 -1.82
CA ALA A 72 -11.55 -7.22 -2.66
C ALA A 72 -10.97 -8.65 -2.65
N SER A 73 -9.65 -8.77 -2.66
CA SER A 73 -8.95 -10.04 -2.56
C SER A 73 -9.23 -10.72 -1.21
N LEU A 74 -9.20 -9.97 -0.11
CA LEU A 74 -9.55 -10.48 1.23
C LEU A 74 -11.02 -10.88 1.34
N LEU A 75 -11.94 -10.12 0.74
CA LEU A 75 -13.36 -10.46 0.71
C LEU A 75 -13.61 -11.75 -0.07
N LEU A 76 -12.96 -11.91 -1.23
CA LEU A 76 -13.03 -13.15 -2.00
C LEU A 76 -12.51 -14.35 -1.20
N ILE A 77 -11.41 -14.20 -0.46
CA ILE A 77 -10.90 -15.24 0.44
C ILE A 77 -11.93 -15.56 1.53
N SER A 78 -12.54 -14.54 2.15
CA SER A 78 -13.52 -14.71 3.22
C SER A 78 -14.77 -15.43 2.75
N GLU A 79 -15.29 -15.07 1.57
CA GLU A 79 -16.44 -15.76 0.97
C GLU A 79 -16.09 -17.20 0.59
N LEU A 80 -14.91 -17.42 0.00
CA LEU A 80 -14.44 -18.78 -0.31
C LEU A 80 -14.29 -19.65 0.93
N TYR A 81 -13.91 -19.07 2.08
CA TYR A 81 -13.79 -19.79 3.34
C TYR A 81 -15.16 -20.08 3.99
N ARG A 82 -16.14 -19.17 3.84
CA ARG A 82 -17.50 -19.37 4.38
C ARG A 82 -18.34 -20.37 3.58
N ASN A 83 -18.05 -20.53 2.29
CA ASN A 83 -18.73 -21.48 1.40
C ASN A 83 -18.07 -22.87 1.37
N LEU A 84 -17.16 -23.16 2.31
CA LEU A 84 -16.52 -24.46 2.56
C LEU A 84 -17.09 -25.09 3.83
#